data_AF-A0A1E5IHW5-F1
#
_entry.id   AF-A0A1E5IHW5-F1
#
_cell.length_a   1.000
_cell.length_b   1.000
_cell.length_c   1.000
_cell.angle_alpha   90.00
_cell.angle_beta   90.00
_cell.angle_gamma   90.00
#
_symmetry.space_group_name_H-M   'P 1'
#
loop_
_entity.id
_entity.type
_entity.pdbx_description
1 polymer ?
#
loop_
_entity_poly.entity_id
_entity_poly.type
_entity_poly.pdbx_seq_one_letter_code
_entity_poly.pdbx_strand_id
1 'polypeptide(L)'
;MYGKVWQEWWKWSEQKISPKYDFYFGGGIIRNILPSDEFIITENLNAESYYHYGKTASIVYKEKPVGQFGVLKPSITNDIEGDVFYFEIDLELLENVCVGKKSLYKAYSKFPEVKRDISVTADKTLQFSEIEKVIKNVMKSSSILKEYSLFSVYSDESKIGDGKISYSFRLSYKNSERTLTDEEVNEDMNVLLHKLDIDFGVKLRR
;
A
#
# COMPACT_ATOMS: atom_id res chain seq x y z
N MET A 1 -18.91 18.22 -27.88
CA MET A 1 -20.15 17.56 -27.42
C MET A 1 -20.24 17.74 -25.92
N TYR A 2 -21.24 18.49 -25.47
CA TYR A 2 -21.53 18.74 -24.06
C TYR A 2 -22.00 17.44 -23.39
N GLY A 3 -21.25 16.94 -22.43
CA GLY A 3 -21.64 15.88 -21.50
C GLY A 3 -21.58 16.42 -20.08
N LYS A 4 -22.65 16.24 -19.29
CA LYS A 4 -22.89 16.90 -18.01
C LYS A 4 -21.76 16.65 -17.00
N VAL A 5 -21.01 17.71 -16.72
CA VAL A 5 -20.23 17.88 -15.49
C VAL A 5 -21.22 18.17 -14.36
N TRP A 6 -20.89 17.73 -13.13
CA TRP A 6 -21.59 17.95 -11.86
C TRP A 6 -22.75 16.98 -11.55
N GLN A 7 -22.41 15.81 -10.99
CA GLN A 7 -23.26 15.29 -9.91
C GLN A 7 -22.90 16.08 -8.64
N GLU A 8 -23.91 16.57 -7.93
CA GLU A 8 -23.80 17.32 -6.69
C GLU A 8 -23.21 16.43 -5.57
N TRP A 9 -21.99 16.73 -5.09
CA TRP A 9 -21.29 15.93 -4.05
C TRP A 9 -21.94 16.02 -2.65
N TRP A 10 -23.14 16.61 -2.51
CA TRP A 10 -23.83 16.81 -1.23
C TRP A 10 -25.17 16.07 -1.09
N LYS A 11 -25.62 15.28 -2.07
CA LYS A 11 -26.80 14.41 -1.93
C LYS A 11 -26.37 12.96 -1.73
N TRP A 12 -25.83 12.67 -0.55
CA TRP A 12 -25.58 11.31 -0.11
C TRP A 12 -26.72 10.86 0.80
N SER A 13 -27.36 9.74 0.41
CA SER A 13 -28.52 9.11 1.04
C SER A 13 -28.37 8.88 2.54
N GLU A 14 -29.49 8.93 3.25
CA GLU A 14 -29.71 8.85 4.71
C GLU A 14 -29.26 7.56 5.43
N GLN A 15 -28.26 6.86 4.90
CA GLN A 15 -27.56 5.79 5.59
C GLN A 15 -26.05 6.07 5.57
N LYS A 16 -25.66 7.16 6.23
CA LYS A 16 -24.29 7.26 6.73
C LYS A 16 -24.12 6.16 7.77
N ILE A 17 -23.58 5.02 7.36
CA ILE A 17 -22.81 4.18 8.28
C ILE A 17 -21.64 5.08 8.67
N SER A 18 -21.76 5.78 9.79
CA SER A 18 -20.62 6.49 10.38
C SER A 18 -19.48 5.48 10.44
N PRO A 19 -18.36 5.68 9.72
CA PRO A 19 -17.28 4.71 9.75
C PRO A 19 -16.88 4.55 11.20
N LYS A 20 -16.92 3.31 11.70
CA LYS A 20 -16.48 3.00 13.06
C LYS A 20 -14.98 3.25 13.09
N TYR A 21 -14.57 4.35 13.70
CA TYR A 21 -13.16 4.69 13.85
C TYR A 21 -12.54 3.77 14.89
N ASP A 22 -11.86 2.73 14.42
CA ASP A 22 -11.17 1.78 15.27
C ASP A 22 -9.65 2.01 15.26
N PHE A 23 -8.94 1.23 16.06
CA PHE A 23 -7.48 1.31 16.18
C PHE A 23 -6.75 1.13 14.83
N TYR A 24 -7.30 0.29 13.93
CA TYR A 24 -6.73 0.04 12.62
C TYR A 24 -6.94 1.22 11.67
N PHE A 25 -8.07 1.91 11.78
CA PHE A 25 -8.33 3.16 11.07
C PHE A 25 -7.30 4.23 11.44
N GLY A 26 -7.05 4.45 12.74
CA GLY A 26 -6.03 5.39 13.21
C GLY A 26 -4.61 5.00 12.74
N GLY A 27 -4.25 3.72 12.79
CA GLY A 27 -3.00 3.23 12.21
C GLY A 27 -2.90 3.44 10.69
N GLY A 28 -4.03 3.37 9.98
CA GLY A 28 -4.12 3.72 8.56
C GLY A 28 -3.80 5.19 8.27
N ILE A 29 -4.29 6.12 9.11
CA ILE A 29 -3.97 7.55 8.99
C ILE A 29 -2.46 7.77 9.15
N ILE A 30 -1.83 7.15 10.13
CA ILE A 30 -0.39 7.29 10.37
C ILE A 30 0.43 6.81 9.18
N ARG A 31 0.07 5.66 8.59
CA ARG A 31 0.73 5.16 7.38
C ARG A 31 0.60 6.10 6.19
N ASN A 32 -0.51 6.85 6.10
CA ASN A 32 -0.67 7.88 5.07
C ASN A 32 0.18 9.14 5.33
N ILE A 33 0.33 9.54 6.60
CA ILE A 33 1.15 10.71 7.00
C ILE A 33 2.65 10.40 6.88
N LEU A 34 3.04 9.15 7.11
CA LEU A 34 4.42 8.66 6.99
C LEU A 34 4.55 7.72 5.78
N PRO A 35 4.42 8.22 4.53
CA PRO A 35 4.37 7.40 3.33
C PRO A 35 5.78 6.92 2.97
N SER A 36 6.26 5.91 3.68
CA SER A 36 7.44 5.14 3.32
C SER A 36 7.37 3.76 3.94
N ASP A 37 7.69 2.74 3.15
CA ASP A 37 7.82 1.35 3.61
C ASP A 37 8.89 1.17 4.71
N GLU A 38 9.69 2.21 4.98
CA GLU A 38 10.66 2.24 6.06
C GLU A 38 10.03 2.50 7.44
N PHE A 39 8.77 2.99 7.48
CA PHE A 39 7.99 3.11 8.72
C PHE A 39 7.11 1.88 8.91
N ILE A 40 7.20 1.28 10.09
CA ILE A 40 6.34 0.18 10.51
C ILE A 40 5.65 0.52 11.82
N ILE A 41 4.44 -0.03 11.99
CA ILE A 41 3.69 0.04 13.24
C ILE A 41 3.78 -1.34 13.88
N THR A 42 4.30 -1.40 15.11
CA THR A 42 4.53 -2.65 15.84
C THR A 42 4.08 -2.55 17.30
N GLU A 43 4.21 -3.64 18.06
CA GLU A 43 3.94 -3.68 19.49
C GLU A 43 4.72 -2.59 20.24
N ASN A 44 4.04 -1.91 21.18
CA ASN A 44 4.66 -0.89 22.01
C ASN A 44 5.02 -1.45 23.38
N LEU A 45 6.31 -1.72 23.59
CA LEU A 45 6.84 -2.24 24.85
C LEU A 45 7.05 -1.15 25.92
N ASN A 46 7.12 0.12 25.50
CA ASN A 46 7.43 1.26 26.37
C ASN A 46 6.36 2.35 26.22
N ALA A 47 5.09 1.95 26.38
CA ALA A 47 3.96 2.85 26.18
C ALA A 47 3.92 3.97 27.21
N GLU A 48 3.71 5.20 26.74
CA GLU A 48 3.53 6.34 27.61
C GLU A 48 2.29 6.21 28.50
N SER A 49 2.38 6.80 29.68
CA SER A 49 1.40 6.57 30.76
C SER A 49 0.00 7.12 30.46
N TYR A 50 -0.14 8.00 29.46
CA TYR A 50 -1.43 8.54 29.02
C TYR A 50 -2.20 7.63 28.05
N TYR A 51 -1.58 6.59 27.50
CA TYR A 51 -2.29 5.64 26.64
C TYR A 51 -3.07 4.60 27.42
N HIS A 52 -4.21 4.18 26.87
CA HIS A 52 -4.98 3.05 27.36
C HIS A 52 -4.16 1.77 27.27
N TYR A 53 -4.17 0.99 28.37
CA TYR A 53 -3.45 -0.28 28.45
C TYR A 53 -3.86 -1.22 27.30
N GLY A 54 -2.89 -1.71 26.54
CA GLY A 54 -3.13 -2.64 25.43
C GLY A 54 -3.73 -2.03 24.15
N LYS A 55 -3.96 -0.72 24.09
CA LYS A 55 -4.41 0.00 22.87
C LYS A 55 -3.36 1.01 22.41
N THR A 56 -2.15 0.53 22.17
CA THR A 56 -1.01 1.35 21.77
C THR A 56 -0.05 0.57 20.86
N ALA A 57 0.65 1.28 20.00
CA ALA A 57 1.62 0.76 19.05
C ALA A 57 2.81 1.72 18.92
N SER A 58 3.99 1.15 18.67
CA SER A 58 5.21 1.90 18.43
C SER A 58 5.32 2.23 16.95
N ILE A 59 5.66 3.47 16.63
CA ILE A 59 6.03 3.92 15.29
C ILE A 59 7.54 3.73 15.17
N VAL A 60 7.96 2.85 14.26
CA VAL A 60 9.36 2.44 14.12
C VAL A 60 9.86 2.82 12.73
N TYR A 61 11.01 3.48 12.68
CA TYR A 61 11.73 3.77 11.45
C TYR A 61 13.04 2.99 11.44
N LYS A 62 13.25 2.11 10.45
CA LYS A 62 14.46 1.26 10.34
C LYS A 62 14.87 0.62 11.67
N GLU A 63 13.94 -0.12 12.28
CA GLU A 63 14.12 -0.83 13.56
C GLU A 63 14.28 0.06 14.80
N LYS A 64 14.26 1.39 14.66
CA LYS A 64 14.33 2.32 15.79
C LYS A 64 12.96 2.92 16.11
N PRO A 65 12.49 2.85 17.37
CA PRO A 65 11.27 3.54 17.77
C PRO A 65 11.49 5.05 17.68
N VAL A 66 10.60 5.73 16.98
CA VAL A 66 10.65 7.19 16.76
C VAL A 66 9.36 7.89 17.19
N GLY A 67 8.37 7.13 17.67
CA GLY A 67 7.09 7.68 18.07
C GLY A 67 6.14 6.60 18.59
N GLN A 68 4.96 7.04 19.02
CA GLN A 68 3.93 6.16 19.55
C GLN A 68 2.56 6.57 19.00
N PHE A 69 1.65 5.62 18.95
CA PHE A 69 0.26 5.81 18.60
C PHE A 69 -0.63 4.99 19.51
N GLY A 70 -1.77 5.53 19.92
CA GLY A 70 -2.71 4.76 20.72
C GLY A 70 -4.00 5.49 21.02
N VAL A 71 -4.84 4.83 21.80
CA VAL A 71 -6.03 5.44 22.38
C VAL A 71 -5.65 6.05 23.72
N LEU A 72 -6.03 7.29 23.99
CA LEU A 72 -5.81 7.92 25.29
C LEU A 72 -6.68 7.27 26.39
N LYS A 73 -6.21 7.31 27.64
CA LYS A 73 -7.01 6.83 28.78
C LYS A 73 -8.27 7.68 28.96
N PRO A 74 -9.41 7.07 29.37
CA PRO A 74 -10.63 7.81 29.65
C PRO A 74 -10.41 8.99 30.61
N SER A 75 -9.55 8.80 31.62
CA SER A 75 -9.20 9.83 32.60
C SER A 75 -8.67 11.14 32.01
N ILE A 76 -8.17 11.13 30.77
CA ILE A 76 -7.63 12.29 30.04
C ILE A 76 -8.67 12.85 29.07
N THR A 77 -9.63 12.03 28.64
CA THR A 77 -10.61 12.35 27.60
C THR A 77 -12.04 12.41 28.14
N ASN A 78 -12.21 12.67 29.44
CA ASN A 78 -13.51 12.61 30.12
C ASN A 78 -14.58 13.52 29.49
N ASP A 79 -14.16 14.60 28.83
CA ASP A 79 -15.05 15.59 28.21
C ASP A 79 -15.27 15.33 26.70
N ILE A 80 -14.71 14.25 26.16
CA ILE A 80 -14.78 13.89 24.74
C ILE A 80 -15.54 12.56 24.59
N GLU A 81 -16.58 12.57 23.77
CA GLU A 81 -17.34 11.36 23.47
C GLU A 81 -16.56 10.47 22.50
N GLY A 82 -16.29 9.22 22.93
CA GLY A 82 -15.62 8.20 22.12
C GLY A 82 -14.12 8.03 22.39
N ASP A 83 -13.50 7.06 21.70
CA ASP A 83 -12.06 6.80 21.78
C ASP A 83 -11.30 7.96 21.11
N VAL A 84 -10.37 8.60 21.83
CA VAL A 84 -9.46 9.61 21.26
C VAL A 84 -8.16 8.95 20.85
N PHE A 85 -7.92 8.94 19.53
CA PHE A 85 -6.66 8.48 18.96
C PHE A 85 -5.62 9.61 19.02
N TYR A 86 -4.46 9.29 19.58
CA TYR A 86 -3.33 10.20 19.70
C TYR A 86 -2.08 9.53 19.15
N PHE A 87 -1.24 10.32 18.50
CA PHE A 87 0.09 9.90 18.09
C PHE A 87 1.08 11.02 18.29
N GLU A 88 2.33 10.64 18.47
CA GLU A 88 3.45 11.55 18.57
C GLU A 88 4.67 10.95 17.88
N ILE A 89 5.55 11.83 17.40
CA ILE A 89 6.78 11.47 16.73
C ILE A 89 7.86 12.42 17.25
N ASP A 90 8.97 11.85 17.69
CA ASP A 90 10.15 12.60 18.07
C ASP A 90 10.92 12.99 16.80
N LEU A 91 10.86 14.28 16.47
CA LEU A 91 11.50 14.83 15.28
C LEU A 91 13.03 14.85 15.39
N GLU A 92 13.60 14.97 16.59
CA GLU A 92 15.05 14.94 16.79
C GLU A 92 15.58 13.52 16.59
N LEU A 93 14.91 12.51 17.16
CA LEU A 93 15.22 11.11 16.90
C LEU A 93 15.07 10.81 15.42
N LEU A 94 13.98 11.28 14.80
CA LEU A 94 13.75 11.08 13.37
C LEU A 94 14.86 11.70 12.51
N GLU A 95 15.25 12.94 12.77
CA GLU A 95 16.35 13.61 12.06
C GLU A 95 17.67 12.83 12.19
N ASN A 96 17.99 12.38 13.41
CA ASN A 96 19.19 11.59 13.70
C ASN A 96 19.21 10.22 13.01
N VAL A 97 18.06 9.59 12.76
CA VAL A 97 17.97 8.31 12.03
C VAL A 97 17.80 8.50 10.52
N CYS A 98 17.33 9.67 10.08
CA CYS A 98 17.19 10.03 8.67
C CYS A 98 18.46 10.66 8.06
N VAL A 99 19.54 10.81 8.83
CA VAL A 99 20.84 11.32 8.36
C VAL A 99 21.28 10.56 7.10
N GLY A 100 21.39 11.28 5.99
CA GLY A 100 21.84 10.73 4.70
C GLY A 100 20.80 10.78 3.58
N LYS A 101 19.52 11.05 3.86
CA LYS A 101 18.56 11.42 2.79
C LYS A 101 18.79 12.86 2.36
N LYS A 102 19.82 13.07 1.52
CA LYS A 102 19.74 14.17 0.57
C LYS A 102 18.47 13.90 -0.25
N SER A 103 17.52 14.82 -0.25
CA SER A 103 16.53 14.89 -1.31
C SER A 103 17.31 15.11 -2.60
N LEU A 104 17.80 14.01 -3.19
CA LEU A 104 18.46 14.04 -4.46
C LEU A 104 17.35 14.43 -5.42
N TYR A 105 17.41 15.66 -5.91
CA TYR A 105 16.58 16.10 -7.01
C TYR A 105 16.65 15.04 -8.10
N LYS A 106 15.57 14.28 -8.25
CA LYS A 106 15.43 13.32 -9.33
C LYS A 106 14.67 14.06 -10.41
N ALA A 107 15.38 14.43 -11.47
CA ALA A 107 14.76 15.09 -12.61
C ALA A 107 13.51 14.31 -13.03
N TYR A 108 12.40 15.02 -13.21
CA TYR A 108 11.19 14.40 -13.71
C TYR A 108 11.52 13.80 -15.08
N SER A 109 11.31 12.49 -15.24
CA SER A 109 11.55 11.85 -16.53
C SER A 109 10.59 12.46 -17.57
N LYS A 110 11.16 12.99 -18.64
CA LYS A 110 10.44 13.57 -19.78
C LYS A 110 9.81 12.48 -20.67
N PHE A 111 10.10 11.21 -20.39
CA PHE A 111 9.65 10.08 -21.17
C PHE A 111 8.34 9.52 -20.63
N PRO A 112 7.43 9.08 -21.51
CA PRO A 112 6.14 8.57 -21.10
C PRO A 112 6.28 7.30 -20.27
N GLU A 113 5.35 7.14 -19.33
CA GLU A 113 5.16 5.91 -18.58
C GLU A 113 4.31 4.93 -19.41
N VAL A 114 4.69 3.65 -19.41
CA VAL A 114 3.93 2.57 -20.04
C VAL A 114 3.27 1.75 -18.95
N LYS A 115 1.95 1.58 -19.03
CA LYS A 115 1.17 0.77 -18.08
C LYS A 115 0.76 -0.54 -18.74
N ARG A 116 0.89 -1.65 -18.00
CA ARG A 116 0.37 -2.97 -18.40
C ARG A 116 -0.47 -3.54 -17.28
N ASP A 117 -1.70 -3.90 -17.64
CA ASP A 117 -2.61 -4.58 -16.73
C ASP A 117 -2.51 -6.08 -16.98
N ILE A 118 -2.36 -6.83 -15.90
CA ILE A 118 -2.20 -8.28 -15.93
C ILE A 118 -3.24 -8.87 -15.00
N SER A 119 -3.91 -9.92 -15.47
CA SER A 119 -4.77 -10.75 -14.64
C SER A 119 -4.21 -12.17 -14.55
N VAL A 120 -4.00 -12.64 -13.33
CA VAL A 120 -3.53 -14.00 -13.06
C VAL A 120 -4.62 -14.77 -12.32
N THR A 121 -4.88 -16.00 -12.75
CA THR A 121 -5.78 -16.92 -12.05
C THR A 121 -4.95 -17.93 -11.27
N ALA A 122 -5.24 -18.07 -9.99
CA ALA A 122 -4.55 -18.94 -9.04
C ALA A 122 -5.55 -19.74 -8.18
N ASP A 123 -5.06 -20.69 -7.40
CA ASP A 123 -5.86 -21.32 -6.35
C ASP A 123 -6.24 -20.31 -5.26
N LYS A 124 -7.45 -20.43 -4.73
CA LYS A 124 -8.02 -19.53 -3.69
C LYS A 124 -7.21 -19.51 -2.39
N THR A 125 -6.35 -20.51 -2.18
CA THR A 125 -5.41 -20.58 -1.06
C THR A 125 -4.19 -19.67 -1.23
N LEU A 126 -3.88 -19.24 -2.45
CA LEU A 126 -2.77 -18.33 -2.73
C LEU A 126 -3.13 -16.90 -2.31
N GLN A 127 -2.42 -16.39 -1.32
CA GLN A 127 -2.55 -14.99 -0.90
C GLN A 127 -1.79 -14.06 -1.83
N PHE A 128 -2.35 -12.87 -2.08
CA PHE A 128 -1.68 -11.85 -2.90
C PHE A 128 -0.31 -11.42 -2.36
N SER A 129 -0.07 -11.53 -1.06
CA SER A 129 1.24 -11.25 -0.45
C SER A 129 2.36 -12.10 -1.04
N GLU A 130 2.08 -13.34 -1.44
CA GLU A 130 3.07 -14.22 -2.08
C GLU A 130 3.38 -13.75 -3.51
N ILE A 131 2.37 -13.34 -4.27
CA ILE A 131 2.53 -12.72 -5.60
C ILE A 131 3.33 -11.41 -5.48
N GLU A 132 3.01 -10.60 -4.47
CA GLU A 132 3.68 -9.33 -4.21
C GLU A 132 5.18 -9.51 -3.96
N LYS A 133 5.58 -10.54 -3.20
CA LYS A 133 7.00 -10.87 -2.99
C LYS A 133 7.71 -11.14 -4.32
N VAL A 134 7.08 -11.88 -5.24
CA VAL A 134 7.65 -12.15 -6.57
C VAL A 134 7.77 -10.86 -7.38
N ILE A 135 6.74 -10.02 -7.40
CA ILE A 135 6.76 -8.71 -8.09
C ILE A 135 7.90 -7.85 -7.54
N LYS A 136 7.99 -7.68 -6.21
CA LYS A 136 9.06 -6.92 -5.55
C LYS A 136 10.45 -7.47 -5.87
N ASN A 137 10.60 -8.78 -5.97
CA ASN A 137 11.87 -9.40 -6.35
C ASN A 137 12.24 -9.14 -7.82
N VAL A 138 11.27 -9.17 -8.75
CA VAL A 138 11.50 -8.78 -10.15
C VAL A 138 11.85 -7.31 -10.27
N MET A 139 11.16 -6.43 -9.54
CA MET A 139 11.44 -4.99 -9.51
C MET A 139 12.88 -4.67 -9.09
N LYS A 140 13.48 -5.46 -8.19
CA LYS A 140 14.89 -5.28 -7.80
C LYS A 140 15.87 -5.54 -8.95
N SER A 141 15.53 -6.48 -9.83
CA SER A 141 16.35 -6.81 -11.02
C SER A 141 15.98 -6.02 -12.27
N SER A 142 14.77 -5.46 -12.33
CA SER A 142 14.29 -4.70 -13.47
C SER A 142 14.80 -3.27 -13.43
N SER A 143 15.37 -2.82 -14.55
CA SER A 143 15.78 -1.42 -14.72
C SER A 143 14.61 -0.51 -15.10
N ILE A 144 13.46 -1.07 -15.52
CA ILE A 144 12.34 -0.32 -16.11
C ILE A 144 11.02 -0.45 -15.36
N LEU A 145 10.76 -1.54 -14.62
CA LEU A 145 9.57 -1.67 -13.78
C LEU A 145 9.72 -0.82 -12.51
N LYS A 146 8.80 0.12 -12.27
CA LYS A 146 8.91 1.10 -11.17
C LYS A 146 7.82 1.02 -10.13
N GLU A 147 6.60 0.67 -10.53
CA GLU A 147 5.47 0.61 -9.61
C GLU A 147 4.55 -0.56 -9.98
N TYR A 148 3.80 -1.02 -8.99
CA TYR A 148 2.70 -1.96 -9.18
C TYR A 148 1.52 -1.57 -8.30
N SER A 149 0.31 -1.92 -8.72
CA SER A 149 -0.90 -1.72 -7.91
C SER A 149 -1.93 -2.81 -8.17
N LEU A 150 -2.38 -3.50 -7.13
CA LEU A 150 -3.55 -4.37 -7.19
C LEU A 150 -4.81 -3.51 -7.26
N PHE A 151 -5.69 -3.78 -8.23
CA PHE A 151 -6.93 -3.00 -8.40
C PHE A 151 -8.19 -3.88 -8.52
N SER A 152 -8.06 -5.18 -8.75
CA SER A 152 -9.20 -6.10 -8.77
C SER A 152 -8.85 -7.45 -8.17
N VAL A 153 -9.78 -7.99 -7.40
CA VAL A 153 -9.77 -9.37 -6.90
C VAL A 153 -11.13 -9.98 -7.23
N TYR A 154 -11.14 -11.07 -7.99
CA TYR A 154 -12.35 -11.68 -8.51
C TYR A 154 -12.39 -13.18 -8.18
N SER A 155 -13.50 -13.68 -7.66
CA SER A 155 -13.63 -15.05 -7.13
C SER A 155 -14.90 -15.79 -7.61
N ASP A 156 -15.46 -15.41 -8.76
CA ASP A 156 -16.70 -16.00 -9.28
C ASP A 156 -16.43 -17.36 -9.94
N GLU A 157 -16.76 -18.42 -9.22
CA GLU A 157 -16.52 -19.81 -9.61
C GLU A 157 -17.09 -20.15 -10.99
N SER A 158 -18.21 -19.51 -11.39
CA SER A 158 -18.83 -19.74 -12.70
C SER A 158 -17.99 -19.25 -13.88
N LYS A 159 -17.08 -18.28 -13.65
CA LYS A 159 -16.26 -17.65 -14.70
C LYS A 159 -14.77 -17.92 -14.60
N ILE A 160 -14.28 -18.38 -13.46
CA ILE A 160 -12.85 -18.71 -13.26
C ILE A 160 -12.59 -20.14 -12.80
N GLY A 161 -13.64 -20.92 -12.56
CA GLY A 161 -13.56 -22.29 -12.06
C GLY A 161 -13.66 -22.37 -10.55
N ASP A 162 -14.11 -23.52 -10.07
CA ASP A 162 -14.24 -23.81 -8.65
C ASP A 162 -12.86 -23.76 -7.96
N GLY A 163 -12.83 -23.21 -6.74
CA GLY A 163 -11.61 -23.05 -5.96
C GLY A 163 -10.58 -22.05 -6.53
N LYS A 164 -10.92 -21.25 -7.54
CA LYS A 164 -10.01 -20.25 -8.13
C LYS A 164 -10.26 -18.83 -7.64
N ILE A 165 -9.20 -18.03 -7.74
CA ILE A 165 -9.22 -16.58 -7.52
C ILE A 165 -8.42 -15.92 -8.63
N SER A 166 -8.86 -14.74 -9.07
CA SER A 166 -8.18 -13.93 -10.07
C SER A 166 -7.75 -12.60 -9.48
N TYR A 167 -6.47 -12.30 -9.60
CA TYR A 167 -5.88 -11.04 -9.18
C TYR A 167 -5.54 -10.21 -10.42
N SER A 168 -6.08 -9.01 -10.52
CA SER A 168 -5.70 -8.04 -11.56
C SER A 168 -4.90 -6.90 -10.95
N PHE A 169 -3.69 -6.74 -11.45
CA PHE A 169 -2.77 -5.69 -11.03
C PHE A 169 -2.17 -4.99 -12.23
N ARG A 170 -1.81 -3.73 -12.01
CA ARG A 170 -1.16 -2.87 -12.99
C ARG A 170 0.31 -2.78 -12.68
N LEU A 171 1.13 -2.84 -13.71
CA LEU A 171 2.56 -2.61 -13.69
C LEU A 171 2.86 -1.32 -14.44
N SER A 172 3.66 -0.45 -13.83
CA SER A 172 4.11 0.79 -14.44
C SER A 172 5.59 0.72 -14.78
N TYR A 173 5.88 0.86 -16.07
CA TYR A 173 7.22 0.84 -16.62
C TYR A 173 7.65 2.25 -17.01
N LYS A 174 8.87 2.61 -16.63
CA LYS A 174 9.44 3.93 -16.93
C LYS A 174 10.95 3.87 -17.03
N ASN A 175 11.48 4.58 -18.02
CA ASN A 175 12.90 4.86 -18.16
C ASN A 175 13.15 6.38 -18.08
N SER A 176 14.28 6.80 -17.52
CA SER A 176 14.64 8.22 -17.34
C SER A 176 15.38 8.82 -18.52
N GLU A 177 15.88 7.99 -19.45
CA GLU A 177 16.80 8.38 -20.51
C GLU A 177 16.21 8.20 -21.92
N ARG A 178 15.17 7.36 -22.06
CA ARG A 178 14.51 7.10 -23.35
C ARG A 178 13.06 6.64 -23.19
N THR A 179 12.31 6.69 -24.29
CA THR A 179 11.00 6.04 -24.40
C THR A 179 11.19 4.53 -24.46
N LEU A 180 10.38 3.79 -23.69
CA LEU A 180 10.35 2.34 -23.73
C LEU A 180 9.65 1.85 -24.99
N THR A 181 10.18 0.80 -25.62
CA THR A 181 9.47 0.11 -26.69
C THR A 181 8.53 -0.96 -26.12
N ASP A 182 7.56 -1.39 -26.92
CA ASP A 182 6.63 -2.43 -26.49
C ASP A 182 7.35 -3.77 -26.27
N GLU A 183 8.40 -4.07 -27.04
CA GLU A 183 9.21 -5.27 -26.91
C GLU A 183 9.89 -5.34 -25.54
N GLU A 184 10.52 -4.25 -25.09
CA GLU A 184 11.24 -4.19 -23.82
C GLU A 184 10.30 -4.38 -22.63
N VAL A 185 9.14 -3.75 -22.69
CA VAL A 185 8.09 -3.91 -21.66
C VAL A 185 7.58 -5.34 -21.66
N ASN A 186 7.39 -5.95 -22.83
CA ASN A 186 6.91 -7.32 -22.93
C ASN A 186 7.96 -8.33 -22.43
N GLU A 187 9.25 -8.11 -22.69
CA GLU A 187 10.33 -8.95 -22.16
C GLU A 187 10.37 -8.95 -20.63
N ASP A 188 10.34 -7.76 -20.01
CA ASP A 188 10.35 -7.63 -18.55
C ASP A 188 9.08 -8.23 -17.92
N MET A 189 7.92 -7.99 -18.56
CA MET A 189 6.65 -8.60 -18.17
C MET A 189 6.70 -10.13 -18.24
N ASN A 190 7.28 -10.69 -19.31
CA ASN A 190 7.39 -12.14 -19.47
C ASN A 190 8.27 -12.78 -18.40
N VAL A 191 9.32 -12.09 -17.94
CA VAL A 191 10.14 -12.56 -16.80
C VAL A 191 9.30 -12.69 -15.54
N LEU A 192 8.44 -11.70 -15.25
CA LEU A 192 7.53 -11.77 -14.11
C LEU A 192 6.52 -12.92 -14.27
N LEU A 193 5.88 -13.02 -15.43
CA LEU A 193 4.88 -14.07 -15.69
C LEU A 193 5.48 -15.48 -15.57
N HIS A 194 6.69 -15.67 -16.10
CA HIS A 194 7.40 -16.95 -16.00
C HIS A 194 7.72 -17.33 -14.56
N LYS A 195 8.14 -16.37 -13.72
CA LYS A 195 8.36 -16.65 -12.28
C LYS A 195 7.06 -16.99 -11.56
N LEU A 196 5.99 -16.26 -11.82
CA LEU A 196 4.68 -16.56 -11.23
C LEU A 196 4.16 -17.94 -11.66
N ASP A 197 4.38 -18.34 -12.91
CA ASP A 197 4.00 -19.67 -13.40
C ASP A 197 4.84 -20.77 -12.75
N ILE A 198 6.16 -20.60 -12.61
CA ILE A 198 7.02 -21.58 -11.93
C ILE A 198 6.64 -21.72 -10.44
N ASP A 199 6.48 -20.60 -9.73
CA ASP A 199 6.32 -20.60 -8.28
C ASP A 199 4.91 -21.06 -7.87
N PHE A 200 3.90 -20.76 -8.69
CA PHE A 200 2.49 -20.90 -8.30
C PHE A 200 1.59 -21.56 -9.35
N GLY A 201 2.09 -21.89 -10.55
CA GLY A 201 1.30 -22.47 -11.63
C GLY A 201 0.16 -21.58 -12.12
N VAL A 202 0.33 -20.24 -12.03
CA VAL A 202 -0.74 -19.31 -12.42
C VAL A 202 -0.92 -19.25 -13.92
N LYS A 203 -2.18 -19.22 -14.35
CA LYS A 203 -2.51 -19.02 -15.77
C LYS A 203 -2.81 -17.55 -16.02
N LEU A 204 -2.16 -16.99 -17.04
CA LEU A 204 -2.47 -15.66 -17.54
C LEU A 204 -3.88 -15.65 -18.12
N ARG A 205 -4.69 -14.69 -17.69
CA ARG A 205 -5.96 -14.35 -18.36
C ARG A 205 -5.72 -13.11 -19.22
N ARG A 206 -5.70 -13.30 -20.54
CA ARG A 206 -5.78 -12.19 -21.50
C ARG A 206 -7.20 -11.69 -21.62
#